data_AF-A0A9X9F0V6-F1
#
_entry.id   AF-A0A9X9F0V6-F1
#
_cell.length_a   1.000
_cell.length_b   1.000
_cell.length_c   1.000
_cell.angle_alpha   90.00
_cell.angle_beta   90.00
_cell.angle_gamma   90.00
#
_symmetry.space_group_name_H-M   'P 1'
#
loop_
_entity.id
_entity.type
_entity.pdbx_description
1 polymer ?
#
loop_
_entity_poly.entity_id
_entity_poly.type
_entity_poly.pdbx_seq_one_letter_code
_entity_poly.pdbx_strand_id
1 'polypeptide(L)'
;IMVAMNHLIHNPQIKHGKIRVAFTPDEEIGRGPAHFDVEAFGASFAYTMDGGPLGGLEYESFNAAGAKLTFNGTNTHPGTAKNKMRNATKLAMEFNGYLPVEEAPEYTEGYEGFYHLLSLNG
;
A
#
# COMPACT_ATOMS: atom_id res chain seq x y z
N ILE A 1 10.07 -17.93 13.26
CA ILE A 1 10.18 -19.09 12.33
C ILE A 1 11.26 -20.08 12.75
N MET A 2 12.54 -19.67 12.79
CA MET A 2 13.67 -20.59 13.05
C MET A 2 13.53 -21.40 14.35
N VAL A 3 13.16 -20.75 15.45
CA VAL A 3 12.96 -21.42 16.75
C VAL A 3 11.85 -22.48 16.69
N ALA A 4 10.76 -22.22 15.98
CA ALA A 4 9.66 -23.17 15.83
C ALA A 4 10.08 -24.40 15.03
N MET A 5 10.82 -24.22 13.93
CA MET A 5 11.34 -25.33 13.13
C MET A 5 12.34 -26.17 13.93
N ASN A 6 13.21 -25.51 14.70
CA ASN A 6 14.13 -26.19 15.62
C ASN A 6 13.37 -26.96 16.71
N HIS A 7 12.28 -26.42 17.23
CA HIS A 7 11.49 -27.12 18.23
C HIS A 7 10.83 -28.37 17.64
N LEU A 8 10.20 -28.28 16.46
CA LEU A 8 9.52 -29.42 15.83
C LEU A 8 10.48 -30.56 15.49
N ILE A 9 11.66 -30.28 14.92
CA ILE A 9 12.62 -31.33 14.56
C ILE A 9 13.17 -32.08 15.79
N HIS A 10 13.29 -31.40 16.93
CA HIS A 10 13.74 -32.00 18.20
C HIS A 10 12.61 -32.62 19.02
N ASN A 11 11.36 -32.52 18.56
CA ASN A 11 10.18 -33.02 19.28
C ASN A 11 9.29 -33.88 18.36
N PRO A 12 9.75 -35.08 17.94
CA PRO A 12 9.06 -35.95 16.96
C PRO A 12 7.72 -36.52 17.46
N GLN A 13 7.41 -36.35 18.74
CA GLN A 13 6.09 -36.63 19.31
C GLN A 13 5.03 -35.64 18.80
N ILE A 14 5.43 -34.42 18.44
CA ILE A 14 4.55 -33.42 17.82
C ILE A 14 4.43 -33.79 16.34
N LYS A 15 3.29 -34.36 15.95
CA LYS A 15 3.05 -34.73 14.55
C LYS A 15 2.76 -33.50 13.72
N HIS A 16 3.41 -33.40 12.56
CA HIS A 16 3.19 -32.34 11.59
C HIS A 16 3.34 -32.89 10.16
N GLY A 17 2.70 -32.22 9.20
CA GLY A 17 2.91 -32.46 7.78
C GLY A 17 4.24 -31.89 7.28
N LYS A 18 4.42 -31.82 5.97
CA LYS A 18 5.54 -31.08 5.37
C LYS A 18 5.36 -29.59 5.63
N ILE A 19 6.38 -28.94 6.17
CA ILE A 19 6.41 -27.49 6.40
C ILE A 19 7.45 -26.87 5.45
N ARG A 20 7.09 -25.76 4.80
CA ARG A 20 7.96 -25.00 3.91
C ARG A 20 8.18 -23.62 4.52
N VAL A 21 9.40 -23.11 4.42
CA VAL A 21 9.80 -21.80 4.93
C VAL A 21 10.53 -21.04 3.83
N ALA A 22 10.29 -19.74 3.74
CA ALA A 22 10.97 -18.84 2.82
C ALA A 22 11.25 -17.51 3.53
N PHE A 23 12.33 -16.85 3.11
CA PHE A 23 12.70 -15.51 3.55
C PHE A 23 12.89 -14.67 2.29
N THR A 24 12.07 -13.62 2.14
CA THR A 24 12.06 -12.77 0.95
C THR A 24 12.83 -11.47 1.21
N PRO A 25 13.66 -11.00 0.26
CA PRO A 25 14.26 -9.67 0.33
C PRO A 25 13.25 -8.59 -0.10
N ASP A 26 13.59 -7.31 0.10
CA ASP A 26 12.94 -6.15 -0.53
C ASP A 26 11.41 -6.01 -0.34
N GLU A 27 10.87 -6.49 0.78
CA GLU A 27 9.45 -6.38 1.13
C GLU A 27 9.01 -4.90 1.23
N GLU A 28 9.74 -4.10 2.04
CA GLU A 28 9.44 -2.70 2.37
C GLU A 28 9.44 -1.73 1.18
N ILE A 29 9.95 -2.17 0.01
CA ILE A 29 9.93 -1.39 -1.24
C ILE A 29 8.98 -2.00 -2.29
N GLY A 30 8.07 -2.88 -1.85
CA GLY A 30 7.04 -3.50 -2.67
C GLY A 30 7.53 -4.57 -3.64
N ARG A 31 8.72 -5.16 -3.40
CA ARG A 31 9.35 -6.12 -4.32
C ARG A 31 9.46 -7.54 -3.78
N GLY A 32 9.10 -7.78 -2.51
CA GLY A 32 9.16 -9.11 -1.89
C GLY A 32 8.55 -10.23 -2.74
N PRO A 33 7.33 -10.06 -3.28
CA PRO A 33 6.70 -11.08 -4.12
C PRO A 33 7.23 -11.16 -5.56
N ALA A 34 7.97 -10.16 -6.05
CA ALA A 34 8.25 -9.99 -7.48
C ALA A 34 9.01 -11.17 -8.12
N HIS A 35 9.81 -11.88 -7.32
CA HIS A 35 10.57 -13.06 -7.74
C HIS A 35 10.27 -14.30 -6.88
N PHE A 36 9.12 -14.31 -6.21
CA PHE A 36 8.73 -15.44 -5.37
C PHE A 36 8.16 -16.58 -6.24
N ASP A 37 8.89 -17.69 -6.33
CA ASP A 37 8.45 -18.87 -7.07
C ASP A 37 7.47 -19.70 -6.24
N VAL A 38 6.17 -19.50 -6.49
CA VAL A 38 5.08 -20.20 -5.78
C VAL A 38 5.07 -21.70 -6.08
N GLU A 39 5.40 -22.10 -7.30
CA GLU A 39 5.40 -23.51 -7.73
C GLU A 39 6.53 -24.27 -7.02
N ALA A 40 7.74 -23.71 -7.04
CA ALA A 40 8.88 -24.27 -6.32
C ALA A 40 8.68 -24.23 -4.79
N PHE A 41 7.97 -23.23 -4.27
CA PHE A 41 7.62 -23.19 -2.85
C PHE A 41 6.70 -24.35 -2.47
N GLY A 42 5.71 -24.68 -3.30
CA GLY A 42 4.97 -25.94 -3.24
C GLY A 42 4.11 -26.14 -1.99
N ALA A 43 3.54 -25.05 -1.45
CA ALA A 43 2.60 -25.07 -0.34
C ALA A 43 1.21 -24.62 -0.80
N SER A 44 0.15 -25.25 -0.27
CA SER A 44 -1.24 -24.89 -0.64
C SER A 44 -1.68 -23.52 -0.12
N PHE A 45 -1.06 -23.06 0.98
CA PHE A 45 -1.25 -21.76 1.61
C PHE A 45 -0.03 -21.46 2.49
N ALA A 46 0.11 -20.21 2.90
CA ALA A 46 1.20 -19.75 3.74
C ALA A 46 0.73 -18.70 4.75
N TYR A 47 1.55 -18.44 5.75
CA TYR A 47 1.38 -17.37 6.72
C TYR A 47 2.65 -16.51 6.71
N THR A 48 2.48 -15.20 6.58
CA THR A 48 3.57 -14.25 6.85
C THR A 48 3.68 -14.05 8.35
N MET A 49 4.89 -14.15 8.88
CA MET A 49 5.16 -13.89 10.30
C MET A 49 5.63 -12.44 10.47
N ASP A 50 4.78 -11.52 10.04
CA ASP A 50 5.08 -10.09 9.86
C ASP A 50 3.98 -9.17 10.44
N GLY A 51 3.19 -9.71 11.37
CA GLY A 51 2.16 -8.96 12.07
C GLY A 51 2.70 -8.16 13.25
N GLY A 52 1.78 -7.49 13.96
CA GLY A 52 2.10 -6.64 15.10
C GLY A 52 1.92 -7.34 16.47
N PRO A 53 1.07 -6.80 17.36
CA PRO A 53 0.89 -7.32 18.73
C PRO A 53 0.39 -8.77 18.83
N LEU A 54 0.58 -9.36 20.01
CA LEU A 54 0.10 -10.71 20.33
C LEU A 54 -1.41 -10.84 20.07
N GLY A 55 -1.78 -11.88 19.30
CA GLY A 55 -3.18 -12.20 19.00
C GLY A 55 -3.69 -11.62 17.68
N GLY A 56 -2.89 -10.82 16.96
CA GLY A 56 -3.23 -10.32 15.63
C GLY A 56 -3.33 -11.43 14.58
N LEU A 57 -4.38 -11.36 13.76
CA LEU A 57 -4.56 -12.19 12.57
C LEU A 57 -5.20 -11.33 11.49
N GLU A 58 -4.47 -11.13 10.40
CA GLU A 58 -4.88 -10.27 9.29
C GLU A 58 -5.11 -11.14 8.04
N TYR A 59 -6.31 -11.04 7.46
CA TYR A 59 -6.69 -11.76 6.24
C TYR A 59 -7.49 -10.88 5.27
N GLU A 60 -7.59 -9.58 5.57
CA GLU A 60 -8.30 -8.55 4.79
C GLU A 60 -7.31 -7.42 4.48
N SER A 61 -7.41 -6.82 3.30
CA SER A 61 -6.52 -5.73 2.86
C SER A 61 -7.26 -4.76 1.93
N PHE A 62 -6.69 -3.57 1.73
CA PHE A 62 -7.26 -2.59 0.81
C PHE A 62 -7.19 -3.04 -0.65
N ASN A 63 -8.20 -2.63 -1.42
CA ASN A 63 -8.02 -2.43 -2.84
C ASN A 63 -7.32 -1.08 -3.06
N ALA A 64 -6.24 -1.05 -3.85
CA ALA A 64 -5.46 0.16 -4.07
C ALA A 64 -5.36 0.50 -5.56
N ALA A 65 -5.48 1.79 -5.89
CA ALA A 65 -5.29 2.33 -7.24
C ALA A 65 -4.57 3.68 -7.18
N GLY A 66 -3.73 3.96 -8.18
CA GLY A 66 -3.04 5.24 -8.32
C GLY A 66 -3.61 6.05 -9.48
N ALA A 67 -3.80 7.35 -9.28
CA ALA A 67 -4.20 8.30 -10.32
C ALA A 67 -3.18 9.45 -10.43
N LYS A 68 -2.83 9.82 -11.66
CA LYS A 68 -2.01 11.01 -11.96
C LYS A 68 -2.80 11.96 -12.84
N LEU A 69 -3.11 13.14 -12.30
CA LEU A 69 -3.89 14.16 -13.01
C LEU A 69 -2.95 15.27 -13.50
N THR A 70 -3.21 15.75 -14.71
CA THR A 70 -2.46 16.86 -15.32
C THR A 70 -3.42 17.99 -15.65
N PHE A 71 -3.19 19.15 -15.03
CA PHE A 71 -4.00 20.35 -15.23
C PHE A 71 -3.27 21.31 -16.16
N ASN A 72 -3.94 21.73 -17.23
CA ASN A 72 -3.36 22.63 -18.22
C ASN A 72 -3.84 24.07 -18.01
N GLY A 73 -2.88 24.97 -17.78
CA GLY A 73 -3.11 26.40 -17.59
C GLY A 73 -2.62 27.25 -18.76
N THR A 74 -2.75 28.57 -18.61
CA THR A 74 -2.20 29.58 -19.51
C THR A 74 -1.56 30.66 -18.65
N ASN A 75 -0.24 30.83 -18.74
CA ASN A 75 0.50 31.81 -17.96
C ASN A 75 0.65 33.13 -18.73
N THR A 76 0.59 34.25 -18.02
CA THR A 76 0.81 35.60 -18.57
C THR A 76 1.45 36.47 -17.48
N HIS A 77 2.01 37.64 -17.84
CA HIS A 77 2.49 38.59 -16.83
C HIS A 77 1.37 38.92 -15.81
N PRO A 78 1.58 38.74 -14.49
CA PRO A 78 0.52 38.91 -13.49
C PRO A 78 -0.19 40.27 -13.55
N GLY A 79 0.53 41.35 -13.86
CA GLY A 79 -0.05 42.70 -14.00
C GLY A 79 -1.02 42.89 -15.17
N THR A 80 -1.08 41.97 -16.14
CA THR A 80 -1.98 42.04 -17.31
C THR A 80 -2.83 40.78 -17.49
N ALA A 81 -2.98 39.99 -16.41
CA ALA A 81 -3.53 38.64 -16.43
C ALA A 81 -5.06 38.54 -16.55
N LYS A 82 -5.79 39.64 -16.32
CA LYS A 82 -7.26 39.66 -16.31
C LYS A 82 -7.82 39.06 -17.61
N ASN A 83 -8.68 38.06 -17.48
CA ASN A 83 -9.33 37.32 -18.57
C ASN A 83 -8.36 36.62 -19.56
N LYS A 84 -7.10 36.39 -19.18
CA LYS A 84 -6.08 35.69 -19.99
C LYS A 84 -5.44 34.53 -19.25
N MET A 85 -5.04 34.77 -17.99
CA MET A 85 -4.36 33.76 -17.19
C MET A 85 -5.33 32.68 -16.73
N ARG A 86 -4.90 31.41 -16.87
CA ARG A 86 -5.49 30.24 -16.23
C ARG A 86 -4.41 29.56 -15.41
N ASN A 87 -4.54 29.58 -14.09
CA ASN A 87 -3.51 29.04 -13.20
C ASN A 87 -3.76 27.54 -12.96
N ALA A 88 -2.91 26.66 -13.49
CA ALA A 88 -3.06 25.20 -13.37
C ALA A 88 -3.10 24.71 -11.92
N THR A 89 -2.31 25.30 -11.03
CA THR A 89 -2.30 24.98 -9.59
C THR A 89 -3.66 25.27 -8.95
N LYS A 90 -4.34 26.35 -9.35
CA LYS A 90 -5.70 26.64 -8.87
C LYS A 90 -6.72 25.62 -9.36
N LEU A 91 -6.62 25.14 -10.61
CA LEU A 91 -7.48 24.06 -11.11
C LEU A 91 -7.25 22.76 -10.33
N ALA A 92 -6.00 22.45 -9.98
CA ALA A 92 -5.69 21.27 -9.19
C ALA A 92 -6.29 21.36 -7.76
N MET A 93 -6.22 22.53 -7.12
CA MET A 93 -6.87 22.78 -5.83
C MET A 93 -8.40 22.71 -5.94
N GLU A 94 -8.99 23.23 -7.02
CA GLU A 94 -10.42 23.13 -7.30
C GLU A 94 -10.85 21.67 -7.45
N PHE A 95 -10.10 20.86 -8.21
CA PHE A 95 -10.36 19.44 -8.33
C PHE A 95 -10.30 18.73 -6.97
N ASN A 96 -9.26 19.01 -6.17
CA ASN A 96 -9.15 18.43 -4.83
C ASN A 96 -10.33 18.82 -3.94
N GLY A 97 -10.87 20.03 -4.09
CA GLY A 97 -12.06 20.50 -3.37
C GLY A 97 -13.36 19.78 -3.73
N TYR A 98 -13.40 19.01 -4.83
CA TYR A 98 -14.54 18.14 -5.14
C TYR A 98 -14.48 16.77 -4.46
N LEU A 99 -13.32 16.37 -3.91
CA LEU A 99 -13.20 15.13 -3.16
C LEU A 99 -13.88 15.29 -1.78
N PRO A 100 -14.49 14.23 -1.23
CA PRO A 100 -15.05 14.29 0.12
C PRO A 100 -13.93 14.50 1.14
N VAL A 101 -13.97 15.63 1.85
CA VAL A 101 -12.91 16.02 2.79
C VAL A 101 -12.73 15.02 3.95
N GLU A 102 -13.82 14.39 4.38
CA GLU A 102 -13.84 13.42 5.47
C GLU A 102 -13.38 12.01 5.01
N GLU A 103 -13.28 11.76 3.70
CA GLU A 103 -12.77 10.49 3.15
C GLU A 103 -11.26 10.60 2.88
N ALA A 104 -10.49 10.91 3.93
CA ALA A 104 -9.04 11.08 3.89
C ALA A 104 -8.35 10.26 5.00
N PRO A 105 -7.09 9.82 4.83
CA PRO A 105 -6.40 8.96 5.80
C PRO A 105 -6.40 9.50 7.23
N GLU A 106 -6.32 10.81 7.40
CA GLU A 106 -6.34 11.50 8.69
C GLU A 106 -7.70 11.47 9.42
N TYR A 107 -8.77 11.02 8.76
CA TYR A 107 -10.14 10.95 9.28
C TYR A 107 -10.77 9.55 9.27
N THR A 108 -10.12 8.57 8.65
CA THR A 108 -10.65 7.21 8.46
C THR A 108 -9.95 6.18 9.33
N GLU A 109 -10.69 5.18 9.83
CA GLU A 109 -10.12 4.06 10.58
C GLU A 109 -10.78 2.71 10.24
N GLY A 110 -10.14 1.61 10.66
CA GLY A 110 -10.66 0.27 10.51
C GLY A 110 -10.91 -0.13 9.04
N TYR A 111 -12.18 -0.22 8.66
CA TYR A 111 -12.62 -0.69 7.33
C TYR A 111 -13.02 0.45 6.38
N GLU A 112 -12.82 1.71 6.79
CA GLU A 112 -13.15 2.88 5.99
C GLU A 112 -12.10 3.12 4.89
N GLY A 113 -12.54 3.40 3.66
CA GLY A 113 -11.67 3.77 2.54
C GLY A 113 -11.44 5.28 2.46
N PHE A 114 -10.43 5.70 1.69
CA PHE A 114 -10.06 7.11 1.57
C PHE A 114 -9.48 7.49 0.20
N TYR A 115 -9.43 8.80 -0.06
CA TYR A 115 -8.62 9.43 -1.10
C TYR A 115 -7.42 10.12 -0.47
N HIS A 116 -6.25 10.01 -1.11
CA HIS A 116 -5.03 10.62 -0.58
C HIS A 116 -4.26 11.39 -1.65
N LEU A 117 -4.14 12.71 -1.47
CA LEU A 117 -3.30 13.56 -2.30
C LEU A 117 -1.83 13.41 -1.88
N LEU A 118 -1.11 12.55 -2.60
CA LEU A 118 0.30 12.25 -2.31
C LEU A 118 1.25 13.40 -2.65
N SER A 119 1.03 14.08 -3.77
CA SER A 119 1.90 15.18 -4.20
C SER A 119 1.20 16.10 -5.20
N LEU A 120 1.63 17.35 -5.21
CA LEU A 120 1.21 18.35 -6.18
C LEU A 120 2.46 19.08 -6.69
N ASN A 121 2.67 19.02 -8.01
CA ASN A 121 3.78 19.67 -8.69
C ASN A 121 3.22 20.60 -9.77
N GLY A 122 3.70 21.84 -9.84
CA GLY A 122 3.20 22.87 -10.77
C GLY A 122 4.29 23.80 -11.26
#